data_AF-A0A5E5QV24-F1
#
_entry.id   AF-A0A5E5QV24-F1
#
_cell.length_a   1.000
_cell.length_b   1.000
_cell.length_c   1.000
_cell.angle_alpha   90.00
_cell.angle_beta   90.00
_cell.angle_gamma   90.00
#
_symmetry.space_group_name_H-M   'P 1'
#
loop_
_entity.id
_entity.type
_entity.pdbx_description
1 polymer ?
#
loop_
_entity_poly.entity_id
_entity_poly.type
_entity_poly.pdbx_seq_one_letter_code
_entity_poly.pdbx_strand_id
1 'polypeptide(L)' 'MNDSIHGGLRVYQSTPLVQLQDRGRFGCRHLGVTQGGALDWLSMGWANWLLGNPWTPR' A
#
# COMPACT_ATOMS: atom_id res chain seq x y z
N MET A 1 -25.86 -15.21 -7.28
CA MET A 1 -24.64 -15.03 -6.46
C MET A 1 -24.66 -13.59 -5.98
N ASN A 2 -24.58 -13.35 -4.67
CA ASN A 2 -24.83 -12.02 -4.12
C ASN A 2 -23.59 -11.14 -4.36
N ASP A 3 -23.67 -10.24 -5.34
CA ASP A 3 -22.54 -9.47 -5.85
C ASP A 3 -22.27 -8.16 -5.09
N SER A 4 -23.02 -7.87 -4.04
CA SER A 4 -22.89 -6.62 -3.29
C SER A 4 -21.66 -6.61 -2.38
N ILE A 5 -20.57 -6.00 -2.86
CA ILE A 5 -19.48 -5.52 -2.01
C ILE A 5 -19.84 -4.15 -1.44
N HIS A 6 -20.03 -4.04 -0.12
CA HIS A 6 -20.21 -2.75 0.53
C HIS A 6 -18.84 -2.17 0.95
N GLY A 7 -18.35 -1.16 0.21
CA GLY A 7 -17.20 -0.35 0.61
C GLY A 7 -15.81 -0.96 0.38
N GLY A 8 -15.64 -1.84 -0.61
CA GLY A 8 -14.35 -2.50 -0.92
C GLY A 8 -14.03 -2.58 -2.41
N LEU A 9 -12.98 -3.33 -2.75
CA LEU A 9 -12.58 -3.65 -4.13
C LEU A 9 -12.64 -5.17 -4.33
N ARG A 10 -13.21 -5.61 -5.46
CA ARG A 10 -13.21 -7.03 -5.87
C ARG A 10 -12.10 -7.27 -6.88
N VAL A 11 -11.22 -8.23 -6.58
CA VAL A 11 -10.13 -8.63 -7.48
C VAL A 11 -10.65 -9.70 -8.44
N TYR A 12 -10.77 -9.35 -9.72
CA TYR A 12 -11.13 -10.32 -10.78
C TYR A 12 -9.91 -11.04 -11.35
N GLN A 13 -8.73 -10.41 -11.31
CA GLN A 13 -7.47 -10.94 -11.81
C GLN A 13 -6.29 -10.30 -11.06
N SER A 14 -5.21 -11.05 -10.85
CA SER A 14 -3.98 -10.58 -10.21
C SER A 14 -2.73 -11.16 -10.88
N THR A 15 -1.59 -10.53 -10.64
CA THR A 15 -0.26 -11.11 -10.87
C THR A 15 0.35 -11.56 -9.52
N PRO A 16 1.45 -12.34 -9.50
CA PRO A 16 1.97 -12.94 -8.27
C PRO A 16 2.35 -11.97 -7.14
N LEU A 17 2.61 -10.70 -7.45
CA LEU A 17 3.11 -9.69 -6.50
C LEU A 17 2.25 -8.42 -6.46
N VAL A 18 0.94 -8.54 -6.71
CA VAL A 18 0.01 -7.45 -6.39
C VAL A 18 -0.13 -7.38 -4.87
N GLN A 19 0.39 -6.32 -4.28
CA GLN A 19 0.44 -6.13 -2.82
C GLN A 19 -0.17 -4.80 -2.43
N LEU A 20 -0.85 -4.78 -1.28
CA LEU A 20 -1.17 -3.53 -0.59
C LEU A 20 0.08 -3.07 0.17
N GLN A 21 0.54 -1.86 -0.11
CA GLN A 21 1.76 -1.31 0.49
C GLN A 21 1.52 0.09 1.04
N ASP A 22 2.21 0.40 2.13
CA ASP A 22 2.33 1.73 2.72
C ASP A 22 3.80 2.20 2.66
N ARG A 23 4.17 3.16 3.51
CA ARG A 23 5.56 3.69 3.59
C ARG A 23 6.55 2.76 4.29
N GLY A 24 6.07 1.64 4.86
CA GLY A 24 6.87 0.67 5.59
C GLY A 24 6.91 0.90 7.11
N ARG A 25 7.64 0.03 7.79
CA ARG A 25 7.81 -0.05 9.24
C ARG A 25 9.15 0.50 9.67
N PHE A 26 9.13 1.58 10.46
CA PHE A 26 10.33 2.25 10.96
C PHE A 26 10.62 1.87 12.43
N GLY A 27 11.87 1.99 12.87
CA GLY A 27 12.28 1.75 14.27
C GLY A 27 12.42 0.29 14.70
N CYS A 28 11.78 -0.66 13.99
CA CYS A 28 11.76 -2.07 14.38
C CYS A 28 12.95 -2.90 13.87
N ARG A 29 13.95 -2.30 13.23
CA ARG A 29 15.08 -3.04 12.64
C ARG A 29 15.86 -3.86 13.67
N HIS A 30 15.98 -3.36 14.90
CA HIS A 30 16.66 -4.04 15.99
C HIS A 30 15.97 -5.35 16.43
N LEU A 31 14.70 -5.53 16.05
CA LEU A 31 13.94 -6.77 16.25
C LEU A 31 14.07 -7.74 15.06
N GLY A 32 14.92 -7.43 14.06
CA GLY A 32 15.07 -8.23 12.85
C GLY A 32 13.97 -8.02 11.81
N VAL A 33 13.07 -7.04 12.00
CA VAL A 33 11.98 -6.76 11.05
C VAL A 33 12.48 -5.87 9.91
N THR A 34 12.20 -6.27 8.67
CA THR A 34 12.53 -5.50 7.48
C THR A 34 11.61 -4.29 7.32
N GLN A 35 12.13 -3.24 6.66
CA GLN A 35 11.41 -1.99 6.43
C GLN A 35 10.08 -2.21 5.70
N GLY A 36 10.04 -3.05 4.67
CA GLY A 36 8.86 -3.20 3.81
C GLY A 36 8.43 -1.90 3.13
N GLY A 37 7.15 -1.80 2.79
CA GLY A 37 6.58 -0.66 2.08
C GLY A 37 6.77 -0.73 0.57
N ALA A 38 6.30 0.30 -0.14
CA ALA A 38 6.45 0.39 -1.59
C ALA A 38 7.94 0.41 -2.01
N LEU A 39 8.29 -0.45 -2.96
CA LEU A 39 9.64 -0.52 -3.52
C LEU A 39 10.04 0.80 -4.21
N ASP A 40 9.10 1.42 -4.92
CA ASP A 40 9.21 2.79 -5.44
C ASP A 40 8.29 3.74 -4.67
N TRP A 41 8.86 4.34 -3.64
CA TRP A 41 8.19 5.30 -2.77
C TRP A 41 7.87 6.64 -3.44
N LEU A 42 8.57 7.02 -4.51
CA LEU A 42 8.28 8.24 -5.27
C LEU A 42 6.98 8.05 -6.06
N SER A 43 6.89 6.98 -6.85
CA SER A 43 5.67 6.67 -7.61
C SER A 43 4.44 6.48 -6.69
N MET A 44 4.61 5.78 -5.56
CA MET A 44 3.54 5.66 -4.56
C MET A 44 3.11 7.04 -4.01
N GLY A 45 4.08 7.93 -3.74
CA GLY A 45 3.81 9.28 -3.27
C GLY A 45 2.99 10.09 -4.28
N TRP A 46 3.37 10.03 -5.56
CA TRP A 46 2.65 10.71 -6.64
C TRP A 46 1.23 10.16 -6.81
N ALA A 47 1.05 8.84 -6.77
CA ALA A 47 -0.27 8.21 -6.87
C ALA A 47 -1.21 8.67 -5.73
N ASN A 48 -0.72 8.76 -4.50
CA ASN A 48 -1.50 9.27 -3.37
C ASN A 48 -1.82 10.76 -3.50
N TRP A 49 -0.84 11.56 -3.92
CA TRP A 49 -1.02 13.00 -4.11
C TRP A 49 -2.09 13.30 -5.16
N LEU A 50 -2.11 12.57 -6.28
CA LEU A 50 -3.12 12.71 -7.34
C LEU A 50 -4.56 12.46 -6.85
N LEU A 51 -4.73 11.66 -5.80
CA LEU A 51 -6.03 11.37 -5.19
C LEU A 51 -6.35 12.31 -4.01
N GLY A 52 -5.48 13.29 -3.72
CA GLY A 52 -5.64 14.18 -2.56
C GLY A 52 -5.41 13.50 -1.22
N ASN A 53 -4.81 12.30 -1.21
CA ASN A 53 -4.47 11.63 0.05
C ASN A 53 -3.33 12.39 0.74
N PRO A 54 -3.39 12.54 2.07
CA PRO A 54 -2.36 13.26 2.80
C PRO A 54 -1.02 12.54 2.67
N TRP A 55 0.03 13.31 2.39
CA TRP A 55 1.39 12.84 2.57
C TRP A 55 1.71 12.94 4.05
N THR A 56 1.51 11.86 4.81
CA THR A 56 1.98 11.79 6.21
C THR A 56 3.50 11.72 6.20
N PRO A 57 4.22 12.78 6.63
CA PRO A 57 5.67 12.71 6.83
C PRO A 57 5.97 11.69 7.93
N ARG A 58 7.21 11.20 7.97
CA ARG A 58 7.68 10.31 9.04
C ARG A 58 7.60 10.98 10.41
#